data_AF-A0A3E0QRU4-F1
#
_entry.id   AF-A0A3E0QRU4-F1
#
_cell.length_a   1.000
_cell.length_b   1.000
_cell.length_c   1.000
_cell.angle_alpha   90.00
_cell.angle_beta   90.00
_cell.angle_gamma   90.00
#
_symmetry.space_group_name_H-M   'P 1'
#
loop_
_entity.id
_entity.type
_entity.pdbx_description
1 polymer ?
#
loop_
_entity_poly.entity_id
_entity_poly.type
_entity_poly.pdbx_seq_one_letter_code
_entity_poly.pdbx_strand_id
1 'polypeptide(L)'
;MRNIEIQMNNAISDSKNWKLANTEVTFDRESGHSRVYLHGNHIATVGENFVTITDGGYQSRTTKSRLNAILREHCVEGESVYQKRGEWFVTTFLGKDDKVTHIPFCGSFTFK
;
A
#
# COMPACT_ATOMS: atom_id res chain seq x y z
N MET A 1 7.63 -8.64 8.31
CA MET A 1 7.99 -7.42 7.56
C MET A 1 9.52 -7.35 7.45
N ARG A 2 10.08 -6.97 6.30
CA ARG A 2 11.53 -6.84 6.07
C ARG A 2 12.06 -5.49 6.55
N ASN A 3 13.37 -5.35 6.83
CA ASN A 3 13.96 -4.09 7.30
C ASN A 3 13.65 -2.86 6.41
N ILE A 4 13.68 -3.05 5.09
CA ILE A 4 13.32 -1.98 4.14
C ILE A 4 11.85 -1.57 4.22
N GLU A 5 10.95 -2.50 4.57
CA GLU A 5 9.52 -2.24 4.75
C GLU A 5 9.26 -1.53 6.08
N ILE A 6 9.99 -1.90 7.14
CA ILE A 6 9.95 -1.20 8.43
C ILE A 6 10.41 0.25 8.26
N GLN A 7 11.53 0.48 7.58
CA GLN A 7 12.02 1.85 7.33
C GLN A 7 11.07 2.68 6.46
N MET A 8 10.46 2.06 5.44
CA MET A 8 9.44 2.69 4.61
C MET A 8 8.22 3.11 5.44
N ASN A 9 7.66 2.23 6.26
CA ASN A 9 6.52 2.54 7.12
C ASN A 9 6.85 3.60 8.17
N ASN A 10 8.03 3.54 8.79
CA ASN A 10 8.48 4.57 9.71
C ASN A 10 8.55 5.94 9.02
N ALA A 11 9.03 6.02 7.78
CA ALA A 11 9.08 7.27 7.03
C ALA A 11 7.68 7.82 6.70
N ILE A 12 6.72 6.94 6.41
CA ILE A 12 5.31 7.31 6.22
C ILE A 12 4.73 7.89 7.51
N SER A 13 4.87 7.18 8.63
CA SER A 13 4.39 7.62 9.96
C SER A 13 5.03 8.92 10.42
N ASP A 14 6.32 9.11 10.12
CA ASP A 14 7.08 10.32 10.47
C ASP A 14 6.84 11.48 9.51
N SER A 15 6.07 11.29 8.42
CA SER A 15 5.86 12.31 7.38
C SER A 15 7.18 12.83 6.79
N LYS A 16 8.08 11.90 6.44
CA LYS A 16 9.43 12.20 5.93
C LYS A 16 9.67 11.62 4.55
N ASN A 17 10.44 12.36 3.76
CA ASN A 17 11.03 11.82 2.54
C ASN A 17 12.08 10.76 2.90
N TRP A 18 12.04 9.62 2.22
CA TRP A 18 12.98 8.52 2.43
C TRP A 18 13.17 7.72 1.14
N LYS A 19 14.36 7.16 0.96
CA LYS A 19 14.68 6.32 -0.20
C LYS A 19 15.70 5.27 0.16
N LEU A 20 15.44 4.03 -0.24
CA LEU A 20 16.40 2.93 -0.15
C LEU A 20 16.22 1.96 -1.31
N ALA A 21 17.32 1.71 -2.03
CA ALA A 21 17.35 0.85 -3.20
C ALA A 21 16.27 1.26 -4.23
N ASN A 22 15.29 0.38 -4.45
CA ASN A 22 14.19 0.59 -5.40
C ASN A 22 12.92 1.16 -4.75
N THR A 23 12.91 1.44 -3.45
CA THR A 23 11.73 1.92 -2.72
C THR A 23 11.93 3.37 -2.26
N GLU A 24 10.92 4.21 -2.45
CA GLU A 24 10.97 5.64 -2.13
C GLU A 24 9.64 6.10 -1.53
N VAL A 25 9.71 6.98 -0.54
CA VAL A 25 8.60 7.66 0.11
C VAL A 25 8.81 9.16 -0.08
N THR A 26 7.82 9.86 -0.61
CA THR A 26 7.80 11.32 -0.71
C THR A 26 6.61 11.84 0.09
N PHE A 27 6.87 12.72 1.04
CA PHE A 27 5.84 13.40 1.80
C PHE A 27 5.54 14.76 1.20
N ASP A 28 4.26 14.99 0.89
CA ASP A 28 3.74 16.27 0.43
C ASP A 28 3.14 17.02 1.61
N ARG A 29 3.79 18.12 2.01
CA ARG A 29 3.36 18.94 3.15
C ARG A 29 2.05 19.68 2.92
N GLU A 30 1.71 19.98 1.67
CA GLU A 30 0.50 20.75 1.35
C GLU A 30 -0.75 19.86 1.47
N SER A 31 -0.66 18.63 0.95
CA SER A 31 -1.75 17.65 1.04
C SER A 31 -1.73 16.82 2.31
N GLY A 32 -0.62 16.75 3.03
CA GLY A 32 -0.45 15.88 4.20
C GLY A 32 -0.38 14.39 3.83
N HIS A 33 -0.06 14.08 2.58
CA HIS A 33 -0.04 12.71 2.07
C HIS A 33 1.39 12.21 1.81
N SER A 34 1.63 10.95 2.15
CA SER A 34 2.85 10.22 1.78
C SER A 34 2.60 9.40 0.53
N ARG A 35 3.39 9.62 -0.53
CA ARG A 35 3.37 8.79 -1.75
C ARG A 35 4.55 7.83 -1.73
N VAL A 36 4.28 6.57 -2.07
CA VAL A 36 5.26 5.49 -2.09
C VAL A 36 5.47 5.03 -3.52
N TYR A 37 6.74 4.88 -3.89
CA TYR A 37 7.19 4.46 -5.20
C TYR A 37 8.06 3.20 -5.11
N LEU A 38 7.88 2.31 -6.08
CA LEU A 38 8.72 1.12 -6.27
C LEU A 38 9.23 1.11 -7.71
N HIS A 39 10.55 1.09 -7.89
CA HIS A 39 11.20 1.25 -9.20
C HIS A 39 10.77 2.52 -9.93
N GLY A 40 10.46 3.60 -9.19
CA GLY A 40 9.92 4.85 -9.75
C GLY A 40 8.43 4.81 -10.09
N ASN A 41 7.77 3.66 -9.99
CA ASN A 41 6.33 3.55 -10.19
C ASN A 41 5.59 3.84 -8.89
N HIS A 42 4.58 4.70 -8.95
CA HIS A 42 3.71 4.97 -7.81
C HIS A 42 2.91 3.72 -7.46
N ILE A 43 2.96 3.30 -6.19
CA ILE A 43 2.27 2.10 -5.69
C ILE A 43 1.29 2.38 -4.55
N ALA A 44 1.46 3.48 -3.80
CA ALA A 44 0.52 3.84 -2.74
C ALA A 44 0.55 5.32 -2.38
N THR A 45 -0.61 5.87 -2.03
CA THR A 45 -0.79 7.12 -1.32
C THR A 45 -1.37 6.83 0.06
N VAL A 46 -0.72 7.29 1.11
CA VAL A 46 -1.19 7.20 2.50
C VAL A 46 -1.54 8.60 2.98
N GLY A 47 -2.80 8.80 3.34
CA GLY A 47 -3.29 10.01 4.01
C GLY A 47 -3.70 9.70 5.45
N GLU A 48 -4.28 10.70 6.13
CA GLU A 48 -4.68 10.59 7.54
C GLU A 48 -5.69 9.46 7.80
N ASN A 49 -6.70 9.35 6.94
CA ASN A 49 -7.83 8.41 7.11
C ASN A 49 -8.06 7.53 5.87
N PHE A 50 -7.05 7.38 5.01
CA PHE A 50 -7.18 6.52 3.83
C PHE A 50 -5.83 6.02 3.34
N VAL A 51 -5.86 4.85 2.70
CA VAL A 51 -4.74 4.33 1.92
C VAL A 51 -5.25 3.99 0.53
N THR A 52 -4.68 4.64 -0.49
CA THR A 52 -4.91 4.25 -1.88
C THR A 52 -3.72 3.46 -2.36
N ILE A 53 -3.94 2.22 -2.79
CA ILE A 53 -2.92 1.40 -3.46
C ILE A 53 -3.13 1.44 -4.97
N THR A 54 -2.04 1.26 -5.71
CA THR A 54 -2.05 1.05 -7.16
C THR A 54 -1.17 -0.16 -7.51
N ASP A 55 -1.47 -0.82 -8.62
CA ASP A 55 -0.65 -1.95 -9.09
C ASP A 55 0.73 -1.53 -9.63
N GLY A 56 0.97 -0.22 -9.73
CA GLY A 56 2.22 0.38 -10.19
C GLY A 56 2.57 0.01 -11.63
N GLY A 57 1.59 -0.43 -12.43
CA GLY A 57 1.78 -0.92 -13.80
C GLY A 57 2.52 -2.25 -13.92
N TYR A 58 3.07 -2.79 -12.82
CA TYR A 58 3.77 -4.07 -12.81
C TYR A 58 3.55 -4.86 -11.52
N GLN A 59 2.76 -5.91 -11.65
CA GLN A 59 2.35 -6.81 -10.57
C GLN A 59 3.44 -7.86 -10.26
N SER A 60 4.38 -7.49 -9.37
CA SER A 60 5.48 -8.36 -8.95
C SER A 60 5.37 -8.87 -7.50
N ARG A 61 6.16 -9.88 -7.15
CA ARG A 61 6.33 -10.32 -5.75
C ARG A 61 6.79 -9.17 -4.84
N THR A 62 7.64 -8.28 -5.35
CA THR A 62 8.14 -7.12 -4.60
C THR A 62 7.04 -6.08 -4.40
N THR A 63 6.26 -5.77 -5.44
CA THR A 63 5.10 -4.88 -5.38
C THR A 63 4.13 -5.36 -4.29
N LYS A 64 3.74 -6.64 -4.34
CA LYS A 64 2.82 -7.24 -3.35
C LYS A 64 3.33 -7.10 -1.93
N SER A 65 4.63 -7.34 -1.72
CA SER A 65 5.26 -7.27 -0.41
C SER A 65 5.25 -5.84 0.15
N ARG A 66 5.48 -4.83 -0.70
CA ARG A 66 5.43 -3.41 -0.29
C ARG A 66 4.00 -2.99 0.05
N LEU A 67 3.04 -3.32 -0.81
CA LEU A 67 1.63 -3.02 -0.56
C LEU A 67 1.15 -3.64 0.75
N ASN A 68 1.40 -4.93 0.97
CA ASN A 68 0.98 -5.59 2.21
C ASN A 68 1.70 -5.05 3.46
N ALA A 69 2.93 -4.55 3.34
CA ALA A 69 3.59 -3.91 4.46
C ALA A 69 2.93 -2.57 4.84
N ILE A 70 2.51 -1.78 3.85
CA ILE A 70 1.78 -0.52 4.07
C ILE A 70 0.41 -0.81 4.69
N LEU A 71 -0.36 -1.73 4.09
CA LEU A 71 -1.70 -2.08 4.58
C LEU A 71 -1.66 -2.62 6.01
N ARG A 72 -0.66 -3.44 6.35
CA ARG A 72 -0.54 -3.96 7.71
C ARG A 72 -0.34 -2.87 8.78
N GLU A 73 0.29 -1.75 8.41
CA GLU A 73 0.62 -0.67 9.36
C GLU A 73 -0.45 0.44 9.37
N HIS A 74 -1.03 0.74 8.21
CA HIS A 74 -1.86 1.92 8.00
C HIS A 74 -3.34 1.60 7.68
N CYS A 75 -3.71 0.32 7.62
CA CYS A 75 -5.08 -0.14 7.40
C CYS A 75 -5.55 -1.07 8.53
N VAL A 76 -6.81 -1.50 8.46
CA VAL A 76 -7.40 -2.43 9.42
C VAL A 76 -6.74 -3.82 9.30
N GLU A 77 -6.55 -4.48 10.45
CA GLU A 77 -5.99 -5.84 10.47
C GLU A 77 -6.86 -6.81 9.62
N GLY A 78 -6.21 -7.50 8.68
CA GLY A 78 -6.86 -8.42 7.74
C GLY A 78 -6.93 -7.88 6.31
N GLU A 79 -6.82 -6.56 6.13
CA GLU A 79 -6.74 -5.96 4.79
C GLU A 79 -5.42 -6.30 4.12
N SER A 80 -5.49 -6.75 2.87
CA SER A 80 -4.33 -7.28 2.17
C SER A 80 -4.53 -7.38 0.67
N VAL A 81 -3.42 -7.55 -0.04
CA VAL A 81 -3.35 -7.87 -1.46
C VAL A 81 -2.77 -9.26 -1.65
N TYR A 82 -3.43 -10.09 -2.44
CA TYR A 82 -2.96 -11.43 -2.77
C TYR A 82 -3.10 -11.73 -4.26
N GLN A 83 -2.47 -12.82 -4.68
CA GLN A 83 -2.48 -13.28 -6.07
C GLN A 83 -2.94 -14.73 -6.11
N LYS A 84 -3.85 -15.07 -7.01
CA LYS A 84 -4.35 -16.43 -7.24
C LYS A 84 -4.47 -16.67 -8.74
N ARG A 85 -3.79 -17.71 -9.25
CA ARG A 85 -3.79 -18.08 -10.67
C ARG A 85 -3.39 -16.94 -11.64
N GLY A 86 -2.48 -16.07 -11.21
CA GLY A 86 -2.00 -14.94 -12.01
C GLY A 86 -2.76 -13.63 -11.75
N GLU A 87 -4.00 -13.70 -11.28
CA GLU A 87 -4.84 -12.55 -11.00
C GLU A 87 -4.63 -12.02 -9.58
N TRP A 88 -4.74 -10.70 -9.41
CA TRP A 88 -4.58 -10.02 -8.13
C TRP A 88 -5.92 -9.65 -7.54
N PHE A 89 -5.99 -9.71 -6.21
CA PHE A 89 -7.20 -9.43 -5.45
C PHE A 89 -6.86 -8.62 -4.21
N VAL A 90 -7.78 -7.74 -3.84
CA VAL A 90 -7.79 -7.04 -2.56
C VAL A 90 -8.75 -7.75 -1.62
N THR A 91 -8.31 -7.92 -0.38
CA THR A 91 -9.13 -8.32 0.77
C THR A 91 -9.43 -7.08 1.60
N THR A 92 -10.71 -6.80 1.84
CA THR A 92 -11.19 -5.66 2.63
C THR A 92 -12.51 -6.01 3.32
N PHE A 93 -12.93 -5.18 4.28
CA PHE A 93 -14.19 -5.29 5.01
C PHE A 93 -15.16 -4.21 4.51
N LEU A 94 -16.10 -4.59 3.64
CA LEU A 94 -17.12 -3.67 3.12
C LEU A 94 -18.39 -3.72 3.99
N GLY A 95 -18.55 -2.74 4.88
CA GLY A 95 -19.80 -2.47 5.60
C GLY A 95 -20.05 -3.27 6.90
N LYS A 96 -21.14 -2.92 7.59
CA LYS A 96 -21.55 -3.29 8.97
C LYS A 96 -21.52 -4.77 9.37
N ASP A 97 -21.23 -5.71 8.46
CA ASP A 97 -21.32 -7.15 8.67
C ASP A 97 -19.95 -7.87 8.67
N ASP A 98 -18.82 -7.15 8.68
CA ASP A 98 -17.45 -7.70 8.74
C ASP A 98 -17.15 -8.79 7.68
N LYS A 99 -17.87 -8.77 6.55
CA LYS A 99 -17.67 -9.78 5.49
C LYS A 99 -16.41 -9.48 4.71
N VAL A 100 -15.43 -10.38 4.85
CA VAL A 100 -14.23 -10.43 4.03
C VAL A 100 -14.62 -10.55 2.56
N THR A 101 -14.35 -9.50 1.78
CA THR A 101 -14.64 -9.46 0.35
C THR A 101 -13.34 -9.52 -0.44
N HIS A 102 -13.31 -10.32 -1.50
CA HIS A 102 -12.19 -10.43 -2.42
C HIS A 102 -12.53 -9.74 -3.75
N ILE A 103 -11.88 -8.62 -4.02
CA ILE A 103 -12.19 -7.77 -5.17
C ILE A 103 -11.04 -7.89 -6.17
N PRO A 104 -11.30 -8.14 -7.47
CA PRO A 104 -10.26 -8.09 -8.49
C PRO A 104 -9.52 -6.74 -8.45
N PHE A 105 -8.20 -6.80 -8.41
CA PHE A 105 -7.34 -5.62 -8.29
C PHE A 105 -6.66 -5.33 -9.63
N CYS A 106 -7.19 -4.32 -10.32
CA CYS A 106 -6.66 -3.79 -11.57
C CYS A 106 -6.67 -2.26 -11.48
N GLY A 107 -5.50 -1.62 -11.60
CA GLY A 107 -5.37 -0.18 -11.43
C GLY A 107 -5.20 0.23 -9.97
N SER A 108 -6.27 0.70 -9.31
CA SER A 108 -6.19 1.30 -7.97
C SER A 108 -7.34 0.90 -7.05
N PHE A 109 -7.07 0.84 -5.74
CA PHE A 109 -8.08 0.59 -4.72
C PHE A 109 -7.83 1.49 -3.50
N THR A 110 -8.89 2.02 -2.88
CA THR A 110 -8.79 2.89 -1.70
C THR A 110 -9.46 2.25 -0.49
N PHE A 111 -8.66 2.05 0.55
CA PHE A 111 -9.08 1.66 1.90
C PHE A 111 -9.39 2.93 2.70
N LYS A 112 -10.42 2.87 3.56
CA LYS A 112 -10.91 3.96 4.41
C LYS A 112 -11.13 3.46 5.83
#